data_AF-A0A7G8E4H4-F1
#
_entry.id   AF-A0A7G8E4H4-F1
#
_cell.length_a   1.000
_cell.length_b   1.000
_cell.length_c   1.000
_cell.angle_alpha   90.00
_cell.angle_beta   90.00
_cell.angle_gamma   90.00
#
_symmetry.space_group_name_H-M   'P 1'
#
loop_
_entity.id
_entity.type
_entity.pdbx_description
1 polymer ?
#
loop_
_entity_poly.entity_id
_entity_poly.type
_entity_poly.pdbx_seq_one_letter_code
_entity_poly.pdbx_strand_id
1 'polypeptide(L)'
;MQEQSPDTLQRVAKSASNDIQDIIRHNVQGLLGMLPGEHFEVKVTANRDNLANMLASAMMTGYFLRQMEQRKELEETLFADEQMAIEPEDELKL
;
A
#
# COMPACT_ATOMS: atom_id res chain seq x y z
N MET A 1 -13.36 32.99 2.57
CA MET A 1 -14.36 32.37 1.68
C MET A 1 -15.73 32.74 2.25
N GLN A 2 -16.53 33.54 1.55
CA GLN A 2 -17.90 33.84 2.01
C GLN A 2 -18.74 32.57 1.91
N GLU A 3 -19.30 32.11 3.03
CA GLU A 3 -20.25 30.99 3.05
C GLU A 3 -21.52 31.42 2.31
N GLN A 4 -21.73 30.86 1.12
CA GLN A 4 -22.93 31.08 0.32
C GLN A 4 -24.12 30.38 0.99
N SER A 5 -25.30 31.00 0.99
CA SER A 5 -26.49 30.38 1.56
C SER A 5 -26.89 29.12 0.75
N PRO A 6 -27.43 28.08 1.42
CA PRO A 6 -27.89 26.84 0.77
C PRO A 6 -28.87 27.10 -0.38
N ASP A 7 -29.73 28.11 -0.24
CA ASP A 7 -30.69 28.52 -1.26
C ASP A 7 -30.02 29.04 -2.54
N THR A 8 -28.91 29.78 -2.40
CA THR A 8 -28.17 30.31 -3.55
C THR A 8 -27.50 29.16 -4.32
N LEU A 9 -26.89 28.23 -3.60
CA LEU A 9 -26.30 27.02 -4.19
C LEU A 9 -27.34 26.17 -4.91
N GLN A 10 -28.54 26.02 -4.33
CA GLN A 10 -29.62 25.24 -4.95
C GLN A 10 -30.17 25.90 -6.22
N ARG A 11 -30.26 27.24 -6.26
CA ARG A 11 -30.64 27.97 -7.47
C ARG A 11 -29.61 27.82 -8.58
N VAL A 12 -28.33 27.90 -8.25
CA VAL A 12 -27.23 27.69 -9.20
C VAL A 12 -27.27 26.26 -9.76
N ALA A 13 -27.42 25.25 -8.89
CA ALA A 13 -27.53 23.85 -9.33
C ALA A 13 -28.73 23.62 -10.25
N LYS A 14 -29.89 24.23 -9.96
CA LYS A 14 -31.10 24.14 -10.79
C LYS A 14 -30.99 24.90 -12.12
N SER A 15 -30.11 25.90 -12.21
CA SER A 15 -29.89 26.68 -13.44
C SER A 15 -28.94 26.02 -14.45
N ALA A 16 -28.19 24.99 -14.02
CA ALA A 16 -27.30 24.23 -14.89
C ALA A 16 -28.10 23.30 -15.82
N SER A 17 -27.69 23.20 -17.09
CA SER A 17 -28.26 22.24 -18.03
C SER A 17 -27.99 20.79 -17.60
N ASN A 18 -28.77 19.84 -18.11
CA ASN A 18 -28.60 18.42 -17.79
C ASN A 18 -27.20 17.91 -18.13
N ASP A 19 -26.65 18.29 -19.30
CA ASP A 19 -25.28 17.93 -19.70
C ASP A 19 -24.24 18.42 -18.69
N ILE A 20 -24.39 19.64 -18.16
CA ILE A 20 -23.51 20.20 -17.14
C ILE A 20 -23.67 19.46 -15.81
N GLN A 21 -24.89 19.08 -15.44
CA GLN A 21 -25.12 18.28 -14.23
C GLN A 21 -24.48 16.89 -14.33
N ASP A 22 -24.52 16.26 -15.50
CA ASP A 22 -23.90 14.95 -15.73
C ASP A 22 -22.37 15.04 -15.68
N ILE A 23 -21.78 16.09 -16.28
CA ILE A 23 -20.34 16.38 -16.17
C ILE A 23 -19.93 16.61 -14.70
N ILE A 24 -20.72 17.37 -13.94
CA ILE A 24 -20.46 17.60 -12.51
C ILE A 24 -20.54 16.29 -11.73
N ARG A 25 -21.55 15.44 -11.97
CA ARG A 25 -21.65 14.12 -11.32
C ARG A 25 -20.43 13.26 -11.65
N HIS A 26 -20.01 13.22 -12.90
CA HIS A 26 -18.83 12.46 -13.33
C HIS A 26 -17.55 12.96 -12.65
N ASN A 27 -17.34 14.28 -12.60
CA ASN A 27 -16.19 14.87 -11.91
C ASN A 27 -16.23 14.60 -10.40
N VAL A 28 -17.39 14.72 -9.75
CA VAL A 28 -17.53 14.39 -8.33
C VAL A 28 -17.24 12.92 -8.08
N GLN A 29 -17.74 12.00 -8.92
CA GLN A 29 -17.42 10.58 -8.83
C GLN A 29 -15.92 10.31 -9.00
N GLY A 30 -15.25 10.99 -9.94
CA GLY A 30 -13.80 10.91 -10.13
C GLY A 30 -13.02 11.43 -8.94
N LEU A 31 -13.45 12.55 -8.35
CA LEU A 31 -12.85 13.11 -7.13
C LEU A 31 -13.07 12.19 -5.92
N LEU A 32 -14.25 11.58 -5.78
CA LEU A 32 -14.57 10.60 -4.73
C LEU A 32 -13.77 9.30 -4.89
N GLY A 33 -13.48 8.88 -6.12
CA GLY A 33 -12.64 7.71 -6.42
C GLY A 33 -11.14 7.92 -6.17
N MET A 34 -10.71 9.17 -6.00
CA MET A 34 -9.31 9.59 -5.80
C MET A 34 -9.14 10.37 -4.49
N LEU A 35 -9.99 10.12 -3.48
CA LEU A 35 -9.92 10.89 -2.23
C LEU A 35 -8.61 10.59 -1.50
N PRO A 36 -7.83 11.63 -1.13
CA PRO A 36 -6.64 11.45 -0.30
C PRO A 36 -7.06 10.95 1.09
N GLY A 37 -6.55 9.79 1.49
CA GLY A 37 -6.92 9.11 2.73
C GLY A 37 -6.64 9.90 4.02
N GLU A 38 -5.85 10.97 3.95
CA GLU A 38 -5.55 11.86 5.08
C GLU A 38 -6.70 12.82 5.42
N HIS A 39 -7.63 13.07 4.48
CA HIS A 39 -8.74 14.03 4.66
C HIS A 39 -10.12 13.38 4.68
N PHE A 40 -10.19 12.07 4.43
CA PHE A 40 -11.45 11.34 4.29
C PHE A 40 -11.37 9.98 4.98
N GLU A 41 -12.40 9.65 5.76
CA GLU A 41 -12.54 8.33 6.38
C GLU A 41 -12.84 7.27 5.30
N VAL A 42 -11.90 6.35 5.05
CA VAL A 42 -12.09 5.23 4.13
C VAL A 42 -12.66 4.03 4.89
N LYS A 43 -13.87 3.58 4.50
CA LYS A 43 -14.50 2.37 5.05
C LYS A 43 -14.46 1.24 4.03
N VAL A 44 -13.78 0.15 4.37
CA VAL A 44 -13.78 -1.08 3.58
C VAL A 44 -14.68 -2.10 4.26
N THR A 45 -15.72 -2.56 3.56
CA THR A 45 -16.63 -3.61 4.06
C THR A 45 -16.28 -4.92 3.36
N ALA A 46 -16.07 -5.98 4.13
CA ALA A 46 -15.78 -7.32 3.63
C ALA A 46 -16.70 -8.35 4.29
N ASN A 47 -17.08 -9.38 3.54
CA ASN A 47 -17.71 -10.56 4.11
C ASN A 47 -16.65 -11.45 4.79
N ARG A 48 -17.10 -12.48 5.52
CA ARG A 48 -16.23 -13.39 6.27
C ARG A 48 -15.19 -14.07 5.37
N ASP A 49 -15.58 -14.49 4.18
CA ASP A 49 -14.71 -15.26 3.28
C ASP A 49 -13.61 -14.39 2.66
N ASN A 50 -13.95 -13.18 2.21
CA ASN A 50 -12.99 -12.22 1.68
C ASN A 50 -11.99 -11.78 2.75
N LEU A 51 -12.47 -11.55 3.98
CA LEU A 51 -11.60 -11.21 5.10
C LEU A 51 -10.66 -12.38 5.45
N ALA A 52 -11.19 -13.61 5.49
CA ALA A 52 -10.39 -14.81 5.76
C ALA A 52 -9.31 -15.02 4.69
N ASN A 53 -9.64 -14.82 3.41
CA ASN A 53 -8.68 -14.90 2.30
C ASN A 53 -7.59 -13.83 2.39
N MET A 54 -7.97 -12.60 2.77
CA MET A 54 -7.00 -11.52 3.00
C MET A 54 -6.02 -11.87 4.12
N LEU A 55 -6.52 -12.39 5.25
CA LEU A 55 -5.70 -12.82 6.38
C LEU A 55 -4.79 -13.99 6.01
N ALA A 56 -5.32 -15.00 5.31
CA ALA A 56 -4.52 -16.12 4.83
C ALA A 56 -3.37 -15.66 3.92
N SER A 57 -3.66 -14.72 3.01
CA SER A 57 -2.66 -14.15 2.12
C SER A 57 -1.59 -13.36 2.88
N ALA A 58 -2.00 -12.53 3.85
CA ALA A 58 -1.07 -11.81 4.71
C ALA A 58 -0.18 -12.75 5.53
N MET A 59 -0.74 -13.84 6.07
CA MET A 59 0.02 -14.86 6.78
C MET A 59 1.04 -15.55 5.87
N MET A 60 0.64 -15.98 4.68
CA MET A 60 1.54 -16.61 3.71
C MET A 60 2.72 -15.68 3.36
N THR A 61 2.44 -14.40 3.09
CA THR A 61 3.49 -13.40 2.85
C THR A 61 4.42 -13.26 4.06
N GLY A 62 3.86 -13.21 5.28
CA GLY A 62 4.67 -13.13 6.51
C GLY A 62 5.62 -14.32 6.68
N TYR A 63 5.13 -15.55 6.45
CA TYR A 63 5.97 -16.75 6.49
C TYR A 63 7.06 -16.74 5.42
N PHE A 64 6.71 -16.34 4.20
CA PHE A 64 7.67 -16.22 3.11
C PHE A 64 8.79 -15.24 3.44
N LEU A 65 8.45 -14.05 3.97
CA LEU A 65 9.44 -13.05 4.37
C LEU A 65 10.37 -13.58 5.46
N ARG A 66 9.84 -14.30 6.47
CA ARG A 66 10.67 -14.92 7.51
C ARG A 66 11.60 -16.00 6.96
N GLN A 67 11.15 -16.81 6.00
CA GLN A 67 12.02 -17.79 5.34
C GLN A 67 13.15 -17.12 4.56
N MET A 68 12.86 -16.01 3.86
CA MET A 68 13.88 -15.25 3.13
C MET A 68 14.90 -14.62 4.07
N GLU A 69 14.46 -14.10 5.21
CA GLU A 69 15.35 -13.58 6.26
C GLU A 69 16.27 -14.67 6.81
N GLN A 70 15.71 -15.85 7.16
CA GLN A 70 16.51 -16.99 7.64
C GLN A 70 17.53 -17.47 6.60
N ARG A 71 17.14 -17.48 5.32
CA ARG A 71 18.06 -17.83 4.22
C ARG A 71 19.22 -16.84 4.14
N LYS A 72 18.93 -15.54 4.26
CA LYS A 72 19.95 -14.47 4.27
C LYS A 72 20.89 -14.58 5.47
N GLU A 73 20.34 -14.77 6.67
CA GLU A 73 21.14 -14.95 7.90
C GLU A 73 22.07 -16.17 7.80
N LEU A 74 21.58 -17.27 7.22
CA LEU A 74 22.37 -18.48 7.00
C LEU A 74 23.49 -18.24 5.98
N GLU A 75 23.18 -17.61 4.84
CA GLU A 75 24.17 -17.24 3.83
C GLU A 75 25.28 -16.37 4.45
N GLU A 76 24.91 -15.32 5.19
CA GLU A 76 25.88 -14.43 5.88
C GLU A 76 26.77 -15.20 6.87
N THR A 77 26.21 -16.17 7.60
CA THR A 77 26.98 -16.99 8.55
C THR A 77 27.95 -17.94 7.84
N LEU A 78 27.52 -18.60 6.77
CA LEU A 78 28.37 -19.54 6.01
C LEU A 78 29.50 -18.82 5.27
N PHE A 79 29.21 -17.69 4.63
CA PHE A 79 30.24 -16.90 3.93
C PHE A 79 31.21 -16.19 4.89
N ALA A 80 30.82 -15.94 6.15
CA ALA A 80 31.74 -15.46 7.17
C ALA A 80 32.75 -16.53 7.61
N ASP A 81 32.37 -17.81 7.58
CA ASP A 81 33.24 -18.94 7.95
C ASP A 81 34.27 -19.23 6.85
N GLU A 82 33.88 -19.13 5.57
CA GLU A 82 34.79 -19.27 4.42
C GLU A 82 35.87 -18.16 4.37
N GLN A 83 35.57 -16.96 4.85
CA GLN A 83 36.54 -15.85 4.93
C GLN A 83 37.47 -15.94 6.14
N MET A 84 37.16 -16.78 7.13
CA MET A 84 38.02 -17.09 8.28
C MET A 84 38.87 -18.36 8.08
N ALA A 85 38.76 -19.04 6.93
CA ALA A 85 39.66 -20.12 6.57
C ALA A 85 41.09 -19.56 6.45
N ILE A 86 41.94 -19.90 7.43
CA ILE A 86 43.34 -19.52 7.52
C ILE A 86 44.04 -19.98 6.23
N GLU A 87 44.50 -19.04 5.40
CA GLU A 87 45.48 -19.36 4.35
C GLU A 87 46.72 -19.96 5.05
N PRO A 88 47.24 -21.11 4.61
CA PRO A 88 48.36 -21.75 5.29
C PRO A 88 49.54 -20.78 5.32
N GLU A 89 49.82 -20.24 6.51
CA GLU A 89 50.95 -19.37 6.75
C GLU A 89 52.23 -20.18 6.55
N ASP A 90 53.10 -19.63 5.70
CA ASP A 90 54.48 -20.04 5.48
C ASP A 90 54.73 -21.45 4.93
N GLU A 91 54.83 -21.55 3.60
CA GLU A 91 55.97 -22.28 3.01
C GLU A 91 57.26 -21.64 3.56
N LEU A 92 57.69 -22.13 4.73
CA LEU A 92 59.00 -21.90 5.30
C LEU A 92 60.04 -22.18 4.22
N LYS A 93 60.67 -21.10 3.76
CA LYS A 93 61.92 -21.12 3.00
C LYS A 93 62.88 -22.12 3.64
N LEU A 94 63.18 -23.19 2.93
CA LEU A 94 64.46 -23.89 3.02
C LEU A 94 64.96 -24.23 1.61
#